data_AF-A0A9E1FAZ9-F1
#
_entry.id   AF-A0A9E1FAZ9-F1
#
_cell.length_a   1.000
_cell.length_b   1.000
_cell.length_c   1.000
_cell.angle_alpha   90.00
_cell.angle_beta   90.00
_cell.angle_gamma   90.00
#
_symmetry.space_group_name_H-M   'P 1'
#
loop_
_entity.id
_entity.type
_entity.pdbx_description
1 polymer ?
#
loop_
_entity_poly.entity_id
_entity_poly.type
_entity_poly.pdbx_seq_one_letter_code
_entity_poly.pdbx_strand_id
1 'polypeptide(L)' 'LNAGLMLMIVLSLLPIGIYQAFASLEQGMWYARSAELLQQSHLQNLRWLRMLGDTILIIGGICFFAQLLKFMLNKKA' A
#
# COMPACT_ATOMS: atom_id res chain seq x y z
N LEU A 1 2.78 -11.25 -5.91
CA LEU A 1 2.64 -10.94 -4.47
C LEU A 1 3.82 -10.12 -3.95
N ASN A 2 5.04 -10.67 -3.85
CA ASN A 2 6.21 -9.95 -3.29
C ASN A 2 6.54 -8.63 -4.03
N ALA A 3 6.49 -8.63 -5.37
CA ALA A 3 6.70 -7.41 -6.15
C ALA A 3 5.65 -6.33 -5.86
N GLY A 4 4.36 -6.70 -5.77
CA GLY A 4 3.28 -5.76 -5.42
C GLY A 4 3.45 -5.20 -4.01
N LEU A 5 3.83 -6.05 -3.04
CA LEU A 5 4.09 -5.63 -1.67
C LEU A 5 5.27 -4.64 -1.59
N MET A 6 6.37 -4.94 -2.27
CA MET A 6 7.53 -4.04 -2.33
C MET A 6 7.15 -2.70 -2.96
N LEU A 7 6.37 -2.71 -4.04
CA LEU A 7 5.91 -1.50 -4.71
C LEU A 7 5.05 -0.60 -3.80
N MET A 8 4.14 -1.17 -3.00
CA MET A 8 3.32 -0.41 -2.04
C MET A 8 4.18 0.30 -0.99
N ILE A 9 5.19 -0.41 -0.49
CA ILE A 9 6.05 0.11 0.58
C ILE A 9 6.88 1.26 0.03
N VAL A 10 7.59 1.03 -1.08
CA VAL A 10 8.55 1.99 -1.63
C VAL A 10 7.86 3.23 -2.19
N LEU A 11 6.75 3.06 -2.91
CA LEU A 11 6.11 4.18 -3.61
C LEU A 11 5.21 5.04 -2.74
N SER A 12 4.64 4.48 -1.67
CA SER A 12 3.60 5.17 -0.90
C SER A 12 3.86 5.18 0.61
N LEU A 13 3.93 4.01 1.25
CA LEU A 13 3.98 3.94 2.72
C LEU A 13 5.26 4.54 3.30
N LEU A 14 6.41 4.23 2.70
CA LEU A 14 7.71 4.69 3.19
C LEU A 14 7.85 6.21 3.04
N PRO A 15 7.60 6.82 1.86
CA PRO A 15 7.65 8.28 1.72
C PRO A 15 6.68 9.00 2.67
N ILE A 16 5.43 8.55 2.73
CA ILE A 16 4.41 9.16 3.60
C ILE A 16 4.81 9.03 5.08
N GLY A 17 5.35 7.87 5.48
CA GLY A 17 5.81 7.62 6.84
C GLY A 17 6.99 8.51 7.23
N ILE A 18 7.94 8.73 6.31
CA ILE A 18 9.06 9.66 6.53
C ILE A 18 8.54 11.08 6.74
N TYR A 19 7.63 11.56 5.88
CA TYR A 19 7.02 12.88 6.04
C TYR A 19 6.27 13.03 7.37
N GLN A 20 5.51 12.01 7.77
CA GLN A 20 4.81 12.02 9.06
C GLN A 20 5.77 11.99 10.25
N ALA A 21 6.90 11.28 10.14
CA ALA A 21 7.91 11.24 11.17
C ALA A 21 8.57 12.62 11.36
N PHE A 22 8.95 13.28 10.27
CA PHE A 22 9.49 14.65 10.33
C PHE A 22 8.48 15.65 10.90
N ALA A 23 7.23 15.62 10.43
CA ALA A 23 6.17 16.49 10.95
C ALA A 23 5.91 16.26 12.45
N SER A 24 6.07 15.03 12.93
CA SER A 24 5.95 14.67 14.34
C SER A 24 7.10 15.24 15.19
N LEU A 25 8.31 15.30 14.63
CA LEU A 25 9.48 15.87 15.32
C LEU A 25 9.41 17.40 15.41
N GLU A 26 8.93 18.07 14.36
CA GLU A 26 8.90 19.55 14.32
C GLU A 26 7.71 20.13 15.09
N GLN A 27 6.51 19.57 14.89
CA GLN A 27 5.26 20.17 15.38
C GLN A 27 4.50 19.27 16.37
N GLY A 28 4.95 18.02 16.54
CA GLY A 28 4.33 17.04 17.43
C GLY A 28 3.37 16.07 16.72
N MET A 29 3.08 14.94 17.40
CA MET A 29 2.19 13.88 16.89
C MET A 29 0.79 14.37 16.49
N TRP A 30 0.28 15.43 17.14
CA TRP A 30 -1.03 16.00 16.84
C TRP A 30 -1.06 16.61 15.43
N TYR A 31 0.02 17.27 15.02
CA TYR A 31 0.16 17.88 13.70
C TYR A 31 0.44 16.83 12.63
N ALA A 32 1.28 15.82 12.94
CA ALA A 32 1.57 14.71 12.03
C ALA A 32 0.33 13.90 11.61
N ARG A 33 -0.74 13.92 12.43
CA ARG A 33 -2.05 13.30 12.16
C ARG A 33 -3.15 14.30 11.82
N SER A 34 -2.84 15.58 11.69
CA SER A 34 -3.81 16.61 11.35
C SER A 34 -4.38 16.41 9.95
N ALA A 35 -5.62 16.84 9.74
CA ALA A 35 -6.25 16.83 8.42
C ALA A 35 -5.50 17.74 7.43
N GLU A 36 -4.93 18.84 7.93
CA GLU A 36 -4.17 19.80 7.13
C GLU A 36 -2.97 19.15 6.45
N LEU A 37 -2.17 18.38 7.20
CA LEU A 37 -1.03 17.65 6.63
C LEU A 37 -1.52 16.58 5.64
N LEU A 38 -2.50 15.76 6.05
CA LEU A 38 -2.96 14.60 5.26
C LEU A 38 -3.69 14.97 3.96
N GLN A 39 -4.23 16.18 3.87
CA GLN A 39 -4.89 16.72 2.69
C GLN A 39 -3.94 17.48 1.75
N GLN A 40 -2.66 17.61 2.09
CA GLN A 40 -1.68 18.21 1.18
C GLN A 40 -1.62 17.43 -0.14
N SER A 41 -1.57 18.18 -1.24
CA SER A 41 -1.55 17.65 -2.61
C SER A 41 -0.43 16.64 -2.84
N HIS A 42 0.75 16.85 -2.23
CA HIS A 42 1.88 15.93 -2.32
C HIS A 42 1.61 14.57 -1.65
N LEU A 43 1.02 14.55 -0.45
CA LEU A 43 0.65 13.30 0.23
C LEU A 43 -0.52 12.60 -0.46
N GLN A 44 -1.42 13.37 -1.07
CA GLN A 44 -2.51 12.81 -1.88
C GLN A 44 -1.99 12.11 -3.13
N ASN A 45 -1.00 12.69 -3.82
CA ASN A 45 -0.35 12.07 -4.98
C ASN A 45 0.37 10.77 -4.62
N LEU A 46 1.09 10.73 -3.49
CA LEU A 46 1.74 9.52 -2.99
C LEU A 46 0.72 8.43 -2.61
N ARG A 47 -0.47 8.82 -2.14
CA ARG A 47 -1.57 7.90 -1.84
C ARG A 47 -2.16 7.32 -3.12
N TRP A 48 -2.33 8.13 -4.17
CA TRP A 48 -2.76 7.64 -5.48
C TRP A 48 -1.76 6.68 -6.11
N LEU A 49 -0.46 6.94 -5.94
CA LEU A 49 0.59 6.06 -6.44
C LEU A 49 0.50 4.64 -5.85
N ARG A 50 -0.07 4.50 -4.64
CA ARG A 50 -0.33 3.21 -4.00
C ARG A 50 -1.23 2.28 -4.83
N MET A 51 -2.21 2.84 -5.55
CA MET A 51 -3.14 2.07 -6.38
C MET A 51 -2.42 1.18 -7.40
N LEU A 52 -1.24 1.59 -7.88
CA LEU A 52 -0.43 0.80 -8.79
C LEU A 52 0.10 -0.48 -8.12
N GLY A 53 0.59 -0.36 -6.89
CA GLY A 53 1.05 -1.50 -6.09
C GLY A 53 -0.11 -2.43 -5.69
N ASP A 54 -1.25 -1.84 -5.29
CA ASP A 54 -2.48 -2.58 -4.94
C ASP A 54 -2.99 -3.41 -6.13
N THR A 55 -3.00 -2.85 -7.33
CA THR A 55 -3.41 -3.58 -8.55
C THR A 55 -2.56 -4.82 -8.81
N ILE A 56 -1.23 -4.71 -8.72
CA ILE A 56 -0.30 -5.83 -8.96
C ILE A 56 -0.46 -6.92 -7.88
N LEU A 57 -0.70 -6.52 -6.64
CA LEU A 57 -0.89 -7.46 -5.53
C LEU A 57 -2.22 -8.21 -5.65
N ILE A 58 -3.31 -7.52 -6.02
CA ILE A 58 -4.63 -8.10 -6.26
C ILE A 58 -4.56 -9.15 -7.37
N ILE A 59 -3.92 -8.84 -8.50
CA ILE A 59 -3.73 -9.80 -9.60
C ILE A 59 -2.99 -11.04 -9.10
N GLY A 60 -1.91 -10.86 -8.33
CA GLY A 60 -1.17 -11.97 -7.74
C GLY A 60 -2.01 -12.82 -6.78
N GLY A 61 -2.88 -12.19 -5.98
CA GLY A 61 -3.81 -12.87 -5.07
C GLY A 61 -4.87 -13.69 -5.82
N ILE A 62 -5.43 -13.13 -6.90
CA ILE A 62 -6.42 -13.82 -7.75
C ILE A 62 -5.77 -15.04 -8.42
N CYS A 63 -4.56 -14.91 -8.97
CA CYS A 63 -3.84 -16.04 -9.57
C CYS A 63 -3.59 -17.17 -8.55
N PHE A 64 -3.16 -16.81 -7.33
CA PHE A 64 -2.94 -17.78 -6.26
C PHE A 64 -4.25 -18.47 -5.85
N PHE A 65 -5.32 -17.71 -5.67
CA PHE A 65 -6.64 -18.25 -5.32
C PHE A 65 -7.18 -19.17 -6.42
N ALA A 66 -7.06 -18.79 -7.69
CA ALA A 66 -7.46 -19.62 -8.82
C ALA A 66 -6.68 -20.94 -8.88
N GLN A 67 -5.37 -20.92 -8.60
CA GLN A 67 -4.57 -22.13 -8.51
C GLN A 67 -5.04 -23.05 -7.38
N LEU A 68 -5.39 -22.47 -6.22
CA LEU A 68 -5.87 -23.20 -5.06
C LEU A 68 -7.24 -23.84 -5.34
N LEU A 69 -8.15 -23.11 -6.01
CA LEU A 69 -9.43 -23.66 -6.48
C LEU A 69 -9.23 -24.85 -7.43
N LYS A 70 -8.34 -24.71 -8.43
CA LYS A 70 -8.02 -25.83 -9.33
C LYS A 70 -7.49 -27.04 -8.58
N PHE A 71 -6.59 -26.83 -7.62
CA PHE A 71 -6.05 -27.91 -6.80
C PHE A 71 -7.13 -28.63 -5.97
N MET A 72 -8.05 -27.88 -5.35
CA MET A 72 -9.17 -28.43 -4.59
C MET A 72 -10.14 -29.24 -5.47
N LEU A 73 -10.44 -28.75 -6.67
CA LEU A 73 -11.34 -29.41 -7.62
C LEU A 73 -10.71 -30.65 -8.25
N ASN A 74 -9.39 -30.65 -8.48
CA ASN A 74 -8.67 -31.80 -9.06
C ASN A 74 -8.46 -32.95 -8.07
N LYS A 75 -8.71 -32.74 -6.77
CA LYS A 75 -8.57 -33.77 -5.74
C LYS A 75 -9.69 -34.84 -5.77
N LYS A 76 -10.62 -34.75 -6.72
CA LYS A 76 -11.78 -35.65 -6.90
C LYS A 76 -11.61 -36.69 -8.02
N ALA A 77 -10.43 -36.82 -8.63
CA ALA A 77 -10.10 -37.90 -9.56
C ALA A 77 -9.22 -38.96 -8.90
#